data_AF-T1AP90-F1
#
_entry.id   AF-T1AP90-F1
#
_cell.length_a   1.000
_cell.length_b   1.000
_cell.length_c   1.000
_cell.angle_alpha   90.00
_cell.angle_beta   90.00
_cell.angle_gamma   90.00
#
_symmetry.space_group_name_H-M   'P 1'
#
loop_
_entity.id
_entity.type
_entity.pdbx_description
1 polymer ?
#
loop_
_entity_poly.entity_id
_entity_poly.type
_entity_poly.pdbx_seq_one_letter_code
_entity_poly.pdbx_strand_id
1 'polypeptide(L)'
;SAGQSLLAVLPAGSTLEAQLLVPSQAIGFVRSGQRVVLRYQAFPYQKFGLHEGIVSQVSRSALSPQEVSGLMGQQVTVPLYRVMVRLD
;
A
#
# COMPACT_ATOMS: atom_id res chain seq x y z
N SER A 1 24.77 -1.25 -17.53
CA SER A 1 24.19 -1.74 -18.80
C SER A 1 23.16 -0.75 -19.31
N ALA A 2 22.72 -0.81 -20.57
CA ALA A 2 21.59 -0.01 -21.03
C ALA A 2 20.33 -0.35 -20.19
N GLY A 3 19.63 0.66 -19.67
CA GLY A 3 18.42 0.49 -18.84
C GLY A 3 18.65 0.48 -17.32
N GLN A 4 19.88 0.67 -16.84
CA GLN A 4 20.14 0.82 -15.40
C GLN A 4 19.68 2.19 -14.90
N SER A 5 18.75 2.21 -13.95
CA SER A 5 18.32 3.45 -13.29
C SER A 5 19.49 4.07 -12.52
N LEU A 6 19.76 5.35 -12.77
CA LEU A 6 20.82 6.11 -12.09
C LEU A 6 20.25 6.98 -10.97
N LEU A 7 19.05 7.53 -11.18
CA LEU A 7 18.41 8.51 -10.32
C LEU A 7 16.89 8.36 -10.39
N ALA A 8 16.21 8.67 -9.29
CA ALA A 8 14.76 8.84 -9.24
C ALA A 8 14.47 10.28 -8.79
N VAL A 9 13.56 10.95 -9.49
CA VAL A 9 13.17 12.34 -9.20
C VAL A 9 11.72 12.35 -8.75
N LEU A 10 11.46 12.92 -7.58
CA LEU A 10 10.11 13.15 -7.08
C LEU A 10 9.69 14.59 -7.44
N PRO A 11 8.53 14.80 -8.09
CA PRO A 11 8.00 16.13 -8.33
C PRO A 11 7.79 16.90 -7.02
N ALA A 12 7.99 18.21 -7.07
CA ALA A 12 7.64 19.10 -5.96
C ALA A 12 6.13 19.01 -5.68
N GLY A 13 5.76 18.94 -4.39
CA GLY A 13 4.36 18.79 -3.98
C GLY A 13 3.81 17.35 -4.04
N SER A 14 4.67 16.35 -4.24
CA SER A 14 4.26 14.94 -4.14
C SER A 14 3.69 14.65 -2.74
N THR A 15 2.51 14.06 -2.69
CA THR A 15 1.87 13.63 -1.44
C THR A 15 2.36 12.26 -1.03
N LEU A 16 2.45 12.03 0.27
CA LEU A 16 2.79 10.71 0.79
C LEU A 16 1.60 9.76 0.60
N GLU A 17 1.85 8.59 0.02
CA GLU A 17 0.84 7.55 -0.16
C GLU A 17 1.33 6.23 0.46
N ALA A 18 0.41 5.51 1.09
CA ALA A 18 0.61 4.13 1.51
C ALA A 18 -0.01 3.18 0.47
N GLN A 19 0.77 2.19 0.07
CA GLN A 19 0.29 1.07 -0.73
C GLN A 19 -0.01 -0.11 0.21
N LEU A 20 -1.29 -0.44 0.35
CA LEU A 20 -1.75 -1.54 1.18
C LEU A 20 -2.11 -2.76 0.31
N LEU A 21 -1.86 -3.95 0.85
CA LEU A 21 -2.29 -5.21 0.25
C LEU A 21 -3.45 -5.79 1.07
N VAL A 22 -4.60 -5.95 0.43
CA VAL A 22 -5.84 -6.35 1.08
C VAL A 22 -6.30 -7.71 0.53
N PRO A 23 -6.60 -8.70 1.39
CA PRO A 23 -7.10 -10.00 0.94
C PRO A 23 -8.41 -9.89 0.14
N SER A 24 -8.58 -10.76 -0.85
CA SER A 24 -9.79 -10.83 -1.68
C SER A 24 -11.08 -10.98 -0.86
N GLN A 25 -11.03 -11.61 0.31
CA GLN A 25 -12.19 -11.78 1.20
C GLN A 25 -12.64 -10.46 1.85
N ALA A 26 -11.72 -9.49 2.00
CA ALA A 26 -11.97 -8.22 2.67
C ALA A 26 -12.18 -7.04 1.70
N ILE A 27 -11.79 -7.19 0.43
CA ILE A 27 -11.77 -6.07 -0.53
C ILE A 27 -13.15 -5.45 -0.78
N GLY A 28 -14.22 -6.24 -0.67
CA GLY A 28 -15.60 -5.76 -0.84
C GLY A 28 -16.04 -4.71 0.18
N PHE A 29 -15.30 -4.57 1.28
CA PHE A 29 -15.56 -3.61 2.35
C PHE A 29 -14.73 -2.32 2.24
N VAL A 30 -13.83 -2.23 1.26
CA VAL A 30 -12.95 -1.07 1.07
C VAL A 30 -13.43 -0.25 -0.14
N ARG A 31 -13.60 1.05 0.05
CA ARG A 31 -14.03 1.97 -1.03
C ARG A 31 -13.15 3.22 -1.08
N SER A 32 -13.02 3.80 -2.27
CA SER A 32 -12.40 5.12 -2.42
C SER A 32 -13.18 6.17 -1.61
N GLY A 33 -12.45 7.12 -1.03
CA GLY A 33 -12.98 8.14 -0.11
C GLY A 33 -13.12 7.68 1.34
N GLN A 34 -12.91 6.40 1.64
CA GLN A 34 -13.00 5.89 3.01
C GLN A 34 -11.81 6.35 3.84
N ARG A 35 -12.09 6.86 5.05
CA ARG A 35 -11.05 7.19 6.02
C ARG A 35 -10.51 5.93 6.69
N VAL A 36 -9.20 5.87 6.84
CA VAL A 36 -8.48 4.77 7.45
C VAL A 36 -7.52 5.28 8.51
N VAL A 37 -7.16 4.38 9.42
CA VAL A 37 -6.19 4.66 10.48
C VAL A 37 -5.07 3.63 10.37
N LEU A 38 -3.85 4.10 10.17
CA LEU A 38 -2.65 3.30 9.96
C LEU A 38 -1.84 3.20 11.24
N ARG A 39 -1.44 1.97 11.55
CA ARG A 39 -0.56 1.63 12.67
C ARG A 39 0.81 1.23 12.13
N TYR A 40 1.82 2.08 12.35
CA TYR A 40 3.19 1.75 11.98
C TYR A 40 3.82 0.79 12.99
N GLN A 41 4.27 -0.38 12.54
CA GLN A 41 4.93 -1.37 13.38
C GLN A 41 6.41 -1.03 13.65
N ALA A 42 7.04 -0.25 12.76
CA ALA A 42 8.46 0.07 12.81
C ALA A 42 8.86 1.03 13.94
N PHE A 43 7.89 1.59 14.67
CA PHE A 43 8.14 2.50 15.76
C PHE A 43 7.12 2.31 16.90
N PRO A 44 7.47 2.56 18.18
CA PRO A 44 6.48 2.52 19.26
C PRO A 44 5.34 3.49 18.95
N TYR A 45 4.10 3.00 18.85
CA TYR A 45 2.92 3.81 18.53
C TYR A 45 2.74 4.99 19.49
N GLN A 46 3.30 4.89 20.68
CA GLN A 46 3.34 5.94 21.71
C GLN A 46 4.16 7.17 21.29
N LYS A 47 5.15 7.02 20.37
CA LYS A 47 6.01 8.10 19.89
C LYS A 47 5.73 8.55 18.45
N PHE A 48 5.11 7.71 17.63
CA PHE A 48 4.90 7.99 16.19
C PHE A 48 3.43 7.93 15.75
N GLY A 49 2.53 7.53 16.66
CA GLY A 49 1.10 7.71 16.51
C GLY A 49 0.39 6.75 15.54
N LEU A 50 -0.92 6.95 15.50
CA LEU A 50 -1.81 6.49 14.43
C LEU A 50 -1.78 7.56 13.33
N HIS A 51 -1.64 7.17 12.07
CA HIS A 51 -1.79 8.11 10.95
C HIS A 51 -3.17 7.98 10.34
N GLU A 52 -3.84 9.10 10.12
CA GLU A 52 -5.04 9.13 9.30
C GLU A 52 -4.68 9.14 7.82
N GLY A 53 -5.61 8.69 7.00
CA GLY A 53 -5.51 8.79 5.57
C GLY A 53 -6.82 8.45 4.91
N ILE A 54 -6.87 8.65 3.60
CA ILE A 54 -8.06 8.44 2.78
C ILE A 54 -7.72 7.47 1.67
N VAL A 55 -8.52 6.42 1.50
CA VAL A 55 -8.40 5.51 0.36
C VAL A 55 -8.58 6.32 -0.93
N SER A 56 -7.49 6.50 -1.69
CA SER A 56 -7.53 7.19 -2.97
C SER A 56 -8.00 6.24 -4.08
N GLN A 57 -7.55 4.99 -4.04
CA GLN A 57 -7.84 4.02 -5.09
C GLN A 57 -7.89 2.57 -4.58
N VAL A 58 -8.80 1.79 -5.15
CA VAL A 58 -8.84 0.33 -5.01
C VAL A 58 -8.58 -0.28 -6.38
N SER A 59 -7.56 -1.13 -6.50
CA SER A 59 -7.26 -1.82 -7.75
C SER A 59 -8.41 -2.72 -8.16
N ARG A 60 -8.69 -2.79 -9.47
CA ARG A 60 -9.67 -3.73 -10.05
C ARG A 60 -9.07 -5.12 -10.33
N SER A 61 -7.75 -5.23 -10.37
CA SER A 61 -7.03 -6.48 -10.57
C SER A 61 -6.40 -6.96 -9.26
N ALA A 62 -6.52 -8.26 -9.02
CA ALA A 62 -5.79 -8.94 -7.95
C ALA A 62 -4.35 -9.22 -8.41
N LEU A 63 -3.43 -9.13 -7.46
CA LEU A 63 -2.10 -9.71 -7.57
C LEU A 63 -2.20 -11.19 -7.24
N SER A 64 -1.58 -12.03 -8.07
CA SER A 64 -1.46 -13.45 -7.82
C SER A 64 -0.59 -13.71 -6.58
N PRO A 65 -0.80 -14.84 -5.89
CA PRO A 65 0.05 -15.22 -4.75
C PRO A 65 1.55 -15.28 -5.10
N GLN A 66 1.90 -15.62 -6.34
CA GLN A 66 3.28 -15.68 -6.84
C GLN A 66 3.91 -14.28 -6.95
N GLU A 67 3.18 -13.32 -7.53
CA GLU A 67 3.63 -11.92 -7.63
C GLU A 67 3.86 -11.33 -6.25
N VAL A 68 2.93 -11.54 -5.31
CA VAL A 68 3.07 -11.01 -3.95
C VAL A 68 4.23 -11.68 -3.22
N SER A 69 4.38 -13.00 -3.36
CA SER A 69 5.47 -13.72 -2.69
C SER A 69 6.84 -13.24 -3.18
N GLY A 70 6.97 -12.94 -4.48
CA GLY A 70 8.18 -12.34 -5.04
C GLY A 70 8.47 -10.93 -4.50
N LEU A 71 7.44 -10.14 -4.21
CA LEU A 71 7.57 -8.78 -3.66
C LEU A 71 7.90 -8.77 -2.15
N MET A 72 7.28 -9.67 -1.39
CA MET A 72 7.36 -9.66 0.07
C MET A 72 8.41 -10.61 0.64
N GLY A 73 8.97 -11.52 -0.17
CA GLY A 73 9.88 -12.55 0.31
C GLY A 73 9.23 -13.55 1.27
N GLN A 74 7.89 -13.55 1.35
CA GLN A 74 7.10 -14.41 2.22
C GLN A 74 6.03 -15.11 1.40
N GLN A 75 5.79 -16.38 1.71
CA GLN A 75 4.77 -17.18 1.03
C GLN A 75 3.37 -16.61 1.34
N VAL A 76 2.73 -16.10 0.30
CA VAL A 76 1.32 -15.69 0.33
C VAL A 76 0.52 -16.74 -0.43
N THR A 77 -0.64 -17.11 0.10
CA THR A 77 -1.48 -18.19 -0.44
C THR A 77 -2.79 -17.71 -1.04
N VAL A 78 -3.17 -16.46 -0.78
CA VAL A 78 -4.43 -15.86 -1.26
C VAL A 78 -4.16 -14.68 -2.20
N PRO A 79 -5.01 -14.43 -3.21
CA PRO A 79 -4.92 -13.23 -4.04
C PRO A 79 -5.10 -11.97 -3.19
N LEU A 80 -4.28 -10.96 -3.46
CA LEU A 80 -4.33 -9.66 -2.77
C LEU A 80 -4.66 -8.55 -3.74
N TYR A 81 -5.41 -7.57 -3.28
CA TYR A 81 -5.71 -6.35 -4.02
C TYR A 81 -4.87 -5.20 -3.50
N ARG A 82 -4.38 -4.37 -4.42
CA ARG A 82 -3.67 -3.15 -4.08
C ARG A 82 -4.67 -2.03 -3.76
N VAL A 83 -4.48 -1.40 -2.60
CA VAL A 83 -5.24 -0.22 -2.17
C VAL A 83 -4.26 0.92 -1.93
N MET A 84 -4.50 2.05 -2.57
CA MET A 84 -3.74 3.28 -2.36
C MET A 84 -4.45 4.13 -1.33
N VAL A 85 -3.69 4.64 -0.36
CA VAL A 85 -4.18 5.53 0.69
C VAL A 85 -3.32 6.78 0.65
N ARG A 86 -3.95 7.94 0.47
CA ARG A 86 -3.28 9.22 0.65
C ARG A 86 -3.18 9.51 2.14
N LEU A 87 -1.99 9.86 2.60
CA LEU A 87 -1.74 10.20 4.00
C LEU A 87 -1.94 11.70 4.20
N ASP A 88 -2.52 12.05 5.35
CA ASP A 88 -2.78 13.43 5.76
C ASP A 88 -1.58 14.06 6.47
#